data_AF-A0A922F8N3-F1
#
_entry.id   AF-A0A922F8N3-F1
#
_cell.length_a   1.000
_cell.length_b   1.000
_cell.length_c   1.000
_cell.angle_alpha   90.00
_cell.angle_beta   90.00
_cell.angle_gamma   90.00
#
_symmetry.space_group_name_H-M   'P 1'
#
loop_
_entity.id
_entity.type
_entity.pdbx_description
1 polymer ?
#
loop_
_entity_poly.entity_id
_entity_poly.type
_entity_poly.pdbx_seq_one_letter_code
_entity_poly.pdbx_strand_id
1 'polypeptide(L)'
;MNDTGHDNTNDNISKCDANVDADTGLEPECCLKETDVPQNLNDWSKVAEALKEDIQTCPVSKCQIPGLDYVVFVKGSGPHMIDYGHTHDRPSKEVIVSRKCAEAVLRGAQVYVPGVMACSAHVEKGDRIAVSAAVEQPGLDGGWHIGITRGSVLQGLETDAYYVERNGLYIGQGRAMMSRAGMFRALEGIAVDMSNRVFKLPSFHD
;
A
#
# COMPACT_ATOMS: atom_id res chain seq x y z
N MET A 1 3.76 46.80 47.74
CA MET A 1 2.58 47.67 47.58
C MET A 1 1.61 46.95 46.67
N ASN A 2 0.40 46.74 47.18
CA ASN A 2 -0.73 46.13 46.49
C ASN A 2 -1.29 47.08 45.42
N ASP A 3 -1.89 46.51 44.37
CA ASP A 3 -3.31 46.69 44.00
C ASP A 3 -3.55 46.21 42.56
N THR A 4 -4.16 45.04 42.38
CA THR A 4 -5.61 44.72 42.24
C THR A 4 -6.18 44.91 40.83
N GLY A 5 -6.86 43.86 40.35
CA GLY A 5 -7.60 43.84 39.09
C GLY A 5 -8.02 42.44 38.67
N HIS A 6 -8.87 41.79 39.48
CA HIS A 6 -9.67 40.62 39.09
C HIS A 6 -10.80 41.07 38.15
N ASP A 7 -11.14 40.28 37.13
CA ASP A 7 -12.56 39.92 36.93
C ASP A 7 -12.72 38.56 36.24
N ASN A 8 -13.65 37.78 36.76
CA ASN A 8 -14.02 36.43 36.33
C ASN A 8 -15.41 36.48 35.67
N THR A 9 -15.72 35.41 34.92
CA THR A 9 -17.07 34.83 34.72
C THR A 9 -18.04 35.54 33.75
N ASN A 10 -18.42 34.87 32.65
CA ASN A 10 -19.66 34.06 32.60
C ASN A 10 -20.03 33.58 31.19
N ASP A 11 -20.66 32.43 31.19
CA ASP A 11 -21.19 31.63 30.09
C ASP A 11 -22.30 32.32 29.27
N ASN A 12 -22.45 31.87 28.02
CA ASN A 12 -23.74 31.65 27.31
C ASN A 12 -23.43 30.99 25.96
N ILE A 13 -23.68 29.69 25.81
CA ILE A 13 -24.93 29.14 25.24
C ILE A 13 -25.32 29.84 23.93
N SER A 14 -24.92 29.24 22.80
CA SER A 14 -25.75 29.26 21.59
C SER A 14 -26.07 27.82 21.22
N LYS A 15 -27.35 27.51 21.37
CA LYS A 15 -28.02 26.27 21.08
C LYS A 15 -28.48 26.28 19.62
N CYS A 16 -28.14 25.26 18.85
CA CYS A 16 -28.88 24.88 17.64
C CYS A 16 -28.77 23.36 17.41
N ASP A 17 -29.68 22.63 18.08
CA ASP A 17 -30.22 21.34 17.65
C ASP A 17 -31.09 21.59 16.38
N ALA A 18 -31.40 20.70 15.43
CA ALA A 18 -31.21 19.28 15.11
C ALA A 18 -31.47 19.15 13.57
N ASN A 19 -31.07 18.14 12.78
CA ASN A 19 -31.38 16.71 12.84
C ASN A 19 -30.50 15.96 11.79
N VAL A 20 -29.88 14.83 12.17
CA VAL A 20 -30.13 13.43 11.71
C VAL A 20 -29.88 13.23 10.21
N ASP A 21 -28.84 12.51 9.78
CA ASP A 21 -28.81 11.05 9.79
C ASP A 21 -27.49 10.42 10.32
N ALA A 22 -27.69 9.32 11.03
CA ALA A 22 -26.66 8.46 11.58
C ALA A 22 -26.06 7.54 10.51
N ASP A 23 -24.74 7.38 10.51
CA ASP A 23 -24.14 6.11 10.15
C ASP A 23 -22.86 5.90 10.98
N THR A 24 -23.06 5.26 12.13
CA THR A 24 -22.00 4.69 12.95
C THR A 24 -21.39 3.52 12.21
N GLY A 25 -20.30 3.76 11.49
CA GLY A 25 -19.43 2.72 10.95
C GLY A 25 -18.68 2.02 12.08
N LEU A 26 -19.32 1.01 12.66
CA LEU A 26 -18.72 0.03 13.56
C LEU A 26 -17.46 -0.57 12.91
N GLU A 27 -16.33 -0.47 13.59
CA GLU A 27 -15.24 -1.42 13.32
C GLU A 27 -15.78 -2.83 13.56
N PRO A 28 -15.52 -3.80 12.67
CA PRO A 28 -15.86 -5.17 12.97
C PRO A 28 -14.84 -5.67 13.99
N GLU A 29 -15.22 -5.68 15.27
CA GLU A 29 -14.59 -6.58 16.24
C GLU A 29 -14.75 -8.00 15.70
N CYS A 30 -13.68 -8.56 15.11
CA CYS A 30 -13.63 -9.96 14.78
C CYS A 30 -13.46 -10.73 16.09
N CYS A 31 -14.59 -11.02 16.75
CA CYS A 31 -14.63 -11.97 17.86
C CYS A 31 -14.08 -13.31 17.36
N LEU A 32 -12.91 -13.70 17.87
CA LEU A 32 -12.34 -15.02 17.67
C LEU A 32 -13.29 -16.05 18.29
N LYS A 33 -14.17 -16.63 17.46
CA LYS A 33 -14.98 -17.77 17.88
C LYS A 33 -14.10 -19.01 17.75
N GLU A 34 -13.81 -19.64 18.88
CA GLU A 34 -13.26 -21.00 18.89
C GLU A 34 -14.36 -21.93 18.40
N THR A 35 -14.14 -22.55 17.24
CA THR A 35 -14.99 -23.62 16.73
C THR A 35 -14.23 -24.93 16.81
N ASP A 36 -14.77 -25.86 17.61
CA ASP A 36 -14.26 -27.23 17.73
C ASP A 36 -14.37 -27.96 16.38
N VAL A 37 -13.24 -28.32 15.77
CA VAL A 37 -13.19 -29.11 14.54
C VAL A 37 -13.01 -30.60 14.87
N PRO A 38 -13.74 -31.53 14.23
CA PRO A 38 -13.63 -32.96 14.50
C PRO A 38 -12.25 -33.53 14.13
N GLN A 39 -11.69 -34.38 15.00
CA GLN A 39 -10.33 -34.95 14.94
C GLN A 39 -10.07 -35.98 13.81
N ASN A 40 -10.53 -35.79 12.57
CA ASN A 40 -10.29 -36.75 11.50
C ASN A 40 -9.62 -36.13 10.26
N LEU A 41 -8.33 -36.44 10.10
CA LEU A 41 -7.36 -35.91 9.11
C LEU A 41 -7.63 -36.33 7.65
N ASN A 42 -8.71 -37.06 7.36
CA ASN A 42 -8.85 -37.77 6.08
C ASN A 42 -9.65 -37.03 5.00
N ASP A 43 -10.08 -35.78 5.24
CA ASP A 43 -11.00 -35.10 4.32
C ASP A 43 -10.62 -33.62 4.11
N TRP A 44 -9.52 -33.40 3.37
CA TRP A 44 -9.03 -32.06 2.98
C TRP A 44 -10.12 -31.21 2.29
N SER A 45 -11.05 -31.86 1.62
CA SER A 45 -12.27 -31.28 1.02
C SER A 45 -13.13 -30.54 2.05
N LYS A 46 -13.35 -31.14 3.23
CA LYS A 46 -14.18 -30.54 4.29
C LYS A 46 -13.46 -29.40 5.01
N VAL A 47 -12.15 -29.51 5.18
CA VAL A 47 -11.31 -28.43 5.74
C VAL A 47 -11.33 -27.22 4.79
N ALA A 48 -11.23 -27.45 3.48
CA ALA A 48 -11.31 -26.39 2.48
C ALA A 48 -12.69 -25.70 2.44
N GLU A 49 -13.79 -26.45 2.58
CA GLU A 49 -15.15 -25.88 2.65
C GLU A 49 -15.41 -25.13 3.97
N ALA A 50 -14.97 -25.66 5.12
CA ALA A 50 -15.07 -24.95 6.40
C ALA A 50 -14.23 -23.67 6.42
N LEU A 51 -13.05 -23.69 5.80
CA LEU A 51 -12.26 -22.48 5.55
C LEU A 51 -13.04 -21.51 4.67
N LYS A 52 -13.72 -21.95 3.60
CA LYS A 52 -14.50 -21.08 2.69
C LYS A 52 -15.65 -20.34 3.37
N GLU A 53 -16.33 -20.94 4.35
CA GLU A 53 -17.42 -20.29 5.10
C GLU A 53 -16.89 -19.24 6.11
N ASP A 54 -15.78 -19.52 6.80
CA ASP A 54 -15.13 -18.58 7.73
C ASP A 54 -14.46 -17.39 6.99
N ILE A 55 -14.11 -17.61 5.71
CA ILE A 55 -13.48 -16.67 4.77
C ILE A 55 -14.41 -15.51 4.35
N GLN A 56 -15.70 -15.54 4.70
CA GLN A 56 -16.69 -14.55 4.27
C GLN A 56 -16.85 -13.35 5.21
N THR A 57 -16.39 -13.41 6.47
CA THR A 57 -16.65 -12.37 7.47
C THR A 57 -15.41 -11.79 8.15
N CYS A 58 -14.26 -12.47 8.16
CA CYS A 58 -13.02 -11.92 8.72
C CYS A 58 -11.83 -11.99 7.74
N PRO A 59 -11.04 -10.90 7.60
CA PRO A 59 -9.86 -10.87 6.75
C PRO A 59 -8.69 -11.72 7.30
N VAL A 60 -8.79 -12.15 8.56
CA VAL A 60 -7.80 -12.99 9.25
C VAL A 60 -8.51 -14.20 9.84
N SER A 61 -8.01 -15.40 9.57
CA SER A 61 -8.51 -16.65 10.15
C SER A 61 -7.37 -17.48 10.75
N LYS A 62 -7.66 -18.25 11.80
CA LYS A 62 -6.66 -19.16 12.40
C LYS A 62 -6.38 -20.33 11.46
N CYS A 63 -5.15 -20.82 11.47
CA CYS A 63 -4.79 -22.04 10.75
C CYS A 63 -5.46 -23.24 11.40
N GLN A 64 -6.22 -24.01 10.61
CA GLN A 64 -6.91 -25.22 11.07
C GLN A 64 -6.04 -26.49 10.95
N ILE A 65 -4.77 -26.34 10.57
CA ILE A 65 -3.85 -27.47 10.38
C ILE A 65 -3.30 -27.88 11.76
N PRO A 66 -3.45 -29.16 12.18
CA PRO A 66 -2.93 -29.61 13.46
C PRO A 66 -1.43 -29.32 13.63
N GLY A 67 -1.06 -28.74 14.77
CA GLY A 67 0.33 -28.37 15.08
C GLY A 67 0.77 -26.99 14.57
N LEU A 68 -0.12 -26.24 13.91
CA LEU A 68 0.13 -24.86 13.44
C LEU A 68 -0.78 -23.83 14.13
N ASP A 69 -1.09 -24.05 15.41
CA ASP A 69 -2.03 -23.22 16.18
C ASP A 69 -1.61 -21.75 16.32
N TYR A 70 -0.32 -21.46 16.07
CA TYR A 70 0.28 -20.13 16.09
C TYR A 70 0.31 -19.43 14.72
N VAL A 71 -0.29 -20.04 13.68
CA VAL A 71 -0.33 -19.50 12.32
C VAL A 71 -1.71 -18.88 12.05
N VAL A 72 -1.71 -17.70 11.44
CA VAL A 72 -2.92 -17.05 10.93
C VAL A 72 -2.83 -16.89 9.42
N PHE A 73 -3.95 -17.11 8.74
CA PHE A 73 -4.13 -16.79 7.34
C PHE A 73 -4.71 -15.40 7.21
N VAL A 74 -4.10 -14.59 6.34
CA VAL A 74 -4.58 -13.25 6.03
C VAL A 74 -4.98 -13.21 4.58
N LYS A 75 -6.26 -12.91 4.33
CA LYS A 75 -6.84 -12.96 2.99
C LYS A 75 -6.46 -11.69 2.21
N GLY A 76 -5.81 -11.89 1.08
CA GLY A 76 -5.60 -10.84 0.07
C GLY A 76 -6.59 -10.96 -1.10
N SER A 77 -6.55 -9.98 -2.00
CA SER A 77 -7.25 -10.04 -3.30
C SER A 77 -6.38 -9.53 -4.43
N GLY A 78 -6.57 -10.04 -5.65
CA GLY A 78 -5.85 -9.62 -6.86
C GLY A 78 -5.69 -10.79 -7.84
N PRO A 79 -5.18 -10.55 -9.06
CA PRO A 79 -4.71 -9.26 -9.56
C PRO A 79 -5.86 -8.32 -9.93
N HIS A 80 -5.73 -7.04 -9.56
CA HIS A 80 -6.68 -5.97 -9.89
C HIS A 80 -6.17 -5.15 -11.07
N MET A 81 -7.08 -4.78 -11.97
CA MET A 81 -6.80 -3.82 -13.04
C MET A 81 -6.77 -2.41 -12.45
N ILE A 82 -5.64 -1.72 -12.61
CA ILE A 82 -5.45 -0.35 -12.10
C ILE A 82 -5.42 0.62 -13.27
N ASP A 83 -6.21 1.69 -13.15
CA ASP A 83 -6.14 2.83 -14.07
C ASP A 83 -5.05 3.80 -13.59
N TYR A 84 -4.01 3.94 -14.41
CA TYR A 84 -2.87 4.83 -14.18
C TYR A 84 -3.06 6.22 -14.79
N GLY A 85 -4.20 6.48 -15.44
CA GLY A 85 -4.57 7.78 -15.98
C GLY A 85 -3.68 8.25 -17.13
N HIS A 86 -3.14 7.32 -17.92
CA HIS A 86 -2.32 7.65 -19.10
C HIS A 86 -3.18 8.44 -20.10
N THR A 87 -2.92 9.75 -20.20
CA THR A 87 -3.47 10.58 -21.28
C THR A 87 -2.33 10.93 -22.23
N HIS A 88 -2.57 10.83 -23.54
CA HIS A 88 -1.54 11.09 -24.57
C HIS A 88 -0.97 12.52 -24.51
N ASP A 89 -1.67 13.45 -23.86
CA ASP A 89 -1.28 14.86 -23.73
C ASP A 89 -0.50 15.16 -22.43
N ARG A 90 -0.54 14.26 -21.44
CA ARG A 90 0.18 14.46 -20.18
C ARG A 90 0.70 13.15 -19.61
N PRO A 91 2.02 12.91 -19.62
CA PRO A 91 2.58 11.71 -19.04
C PRO A 91 2.31 11.69 -17.53
N SER A 92 1.74 10.58 -17.04
CA SER A 92 1.53 10.36 -15.61
C SER A 92 2.86 10.37 -14.88
N LYS A 93 2.89 10.95 -13.68
CA LYS A 93 4.07 10.92 -12.82
C LYS A 93 4.30 9.49 -12.34
N GLU A 94 5.57 9.11 -12.25
CA GLU A 94 5.95 7.73 -11.96
C GLU A 94 7.16 7.66 -11.03
N VAL A 95 7.20 6.57 -10.27
CA VAL A 95 8.33 6.13 -9.46
C VAL A 95 8.67 4.69 -9.84
N ILE A 96 9.93 4.45 -10.16
CA ILE A 96 10.47 3.11 -10.36
C ILE A 96 11.13 2.66 -9.06
N VAL A 97 10.78 1.46 -8.60
CA VAL A 97 11.34 0.85 -7.40
C VAL A 97 12.22 -0.35 -7.75
N SER A 98 13.13 -0.71 -6.86
CA SER A 98 13.95 -1.92 -7.00
C SER A 98 13.08 -3.19 -7.00
N ARG A 99 13.59 -4.27 -7.59
CA ARG A 99 12.96 -5.60 -7.58
C ARG A 99 12.47 -6.03 -6.19
N LYS A 100 13.34 -5.95 -5.17
CA LYS A 100 12.99 -6.34 -3.78
C LYS A 100 11.87 -5.48 -3.20
N CYS A 101 11.88 -4.18 -3.49
CA CYS A 101 10.83 -3.27 -3.07
C CYS A 101 9.50 -3.61 -3.77
N ALA A 102 9.53 -3.87 -5.07
CA ALA A 102 8.34 -4.24 -5.84
C ALA A 102 7.70 -5.52 -5.28
N GLU A 103 8.49 -6.57 -5.03
CA GLU A 103 8.02 -7.81 -4.42
C GLU A 103 7.40 -7.59 -3.04
N ALA A 104 7.96 -6.69 -2.23
CA ALA A 104 7.40 -6.34 -0.93
C ALA A 104 6.07 -5.56 -1.05
N VAL A 105 5.98 -4.64 -2.01
CA VAL A 105 4.75 -3.87 -2.30
C VAL A 105 3.63 -4.78 -2.78
N LEU A 106 3.94 -5.78 -3.61
CA LEU A 106 2.99 -6.82 -4.03
C LEU A 106 2.49 -7.68 -2.85
N ARG A 107 3.23 -7.71 -1.73
CA ARG A 107 2.84 -8.34 -0.47
C ARG A 107 2.14 -7.40 0.53
N GLY A 108 1.86 -6.15 0.16
CA GLY A 108 1.13 -5.18 1.01
C GLY A 108 2.00 -4.07 1.65
N ALA A 109 3.32 -4.06 1.42
CA ALA A 109 4.20 -3.03 1.98
C ALA A 109 4.01 -1.65 1.32
N GLN A 110 4.36 -0.59 2.03
CA GLN A 110 4.52 0.76 1.46
C GLN A 110 5.84 0.87 0.68
N VAL A 111 5.99 1.91 -0.14
CA VAL A 111 7.27 2.20 -0.80
C VAL A 111 8.08 3.11 0.13
N TYR A 112 9.21 2.60 0.60
CA TYR A 112 10.15 3.35 1.42
C TYR A 112 11.27 3.96 0.57
N VAL A 113 11.83 5.07 1.06
CA VAL A 113 12.90 5.84 0.43
C VAL A 113 14.07 4.98 -0.11
N PRO A 114 14.62 3.99 0.63
CA PRO A 114 15.72 3.16 0.12
C PRO A 114 15.34 2.30 -1.09
N GLY A 115 14.06 2.01 -1.28
CA GLY A 115 13.57 1.18 -2.38
C GLY A 115 13.40 1.91 -3.71
N VAL A 116 13.44 3.25 -3.70
CA VAL A 116 13.23 4.09 -4.88
C VAL A 116 14.50 4.16 -5.73
N MET A 117 14.36 3.83 -7.02
CA MET A 117 15.46 3.84 -8.00
C MET A 117 15.40 5.08 -8.89
N ALA A 118 14.23 5.40 -9.45
CA ALA A 118 14.06 6.55 -10.34
C ALA A 118 12.68 7.18 -10.14
N CYS A 119 12.52 8.45 -10.51
CA CYS A 119 11.21 9.09 -10.53
C CYS A 119 11.14 10.19 -11.58
N SER A 120 9.93 10.60 -11.93
CA SER A 120 9.72 11.77 -12.81
C SER A 120 10.31 13.05 -12.21
N ALA A 121 10.73 13.98 -13.08
CA ALA A 121 11.42 15.22 -12.67
C ALA A 121 10.63 16.09 -11.67
N HIS A 122 9.31 16.15 -11.84
CA HIS A 122 8.42 17.07 -11.11
C HIS A 122 7.49 16.36 -10.12
N VAL A 123 8.01 15.32 -9.45
CA VAL A 123 7.28 14.69 -8.34
C VAL A 123 7.42 15.57 -7.10
N GLU A 124 6.28 16.01 -6.60
CA GLU A 124 6.07 16.76 -5.39
C GLU A 124 5.27 15.96 -4.37
N LYS A 125 5.42 16.33 -3.10
CA LYS A 125 4.63 15.72 -2.03
C LYS A 125 3.13 15.94 -2.31
N GLY A 126 2.38 14.86 -2.30
CA GLY A 126 0.95 14.84 -2.51
C GLY A 126 0.53 14.42 -3.91
N ASP A 127 1.45 14.31 -4.86
CA ASP A 127 1.16 13.86 -6.22
C ASP A 127 0.65 12.42 -6.26
N ARG A 128 -0.29 12.15 -7.16
CA ARG A 128 -0.64 10.78 -7.54
C ARG A 128 0.41 10.26 -8.51
N ILE A 129 1.00 9.12 -8.19
CA ILE A 129 2.10 8.53 -8.93
C ILE A 129 1.84 7.06 -9.21
N ALA A 130 2.15 6.64 -10.43
CA ALA A 130 2.24 5.23 -10.78
C ALA A 130 3.55 4.65 -10.24
N VAL A 131 3.52 3.40 -9.80
CA VAL A 131 4.69 2.69 -9.30
C VAL A 131 4.95 1.48 -10.18
N SER A 132 6.17 1.37 -10.68
CA SER A 132 6.63 0.28 -11.54
C SER A 132 7.90 -0.36 -10.98
N ALA A 133 8.13 -1.61 -11.36
CA ALA A 133 9.27 -2.39 -10.91
C ALA A 133 10.44 -2.31 -11.89
N ALA A 134 11.64 -2.05 -11.38
CA ALA A 134 12.88 -2.28 -12.10
C ALA A 134 13.26 -3.77 -12.04
N VAL A 135 13.20 -4.44 -13.18
CA VAL A 135 13.58 -5.85 -13.33
C VAL A 135 14.90 -5.94 -14.10
N GLU A 136 15.80 -6.78 -13.61
CA GLU A 136 17.08 -7.06 -14.27
C GLU A 136 16.82 -7.71 -15.65
N GLN A 137 17.46 -7.18 -16.69
CA GLN A 137 17.42 -7.76 -18.03
C GLN A 137 18.78 -8.35 -18.40
N PRO A 138 18.80 -9.42 -19.21
CA PRO A 138 20.05 -9.96 -19.74
C PRO A 138 20.66 -8.97 -20.73
N GLY A 139 21.90 -8.56 -20.45
CA GLY A 139 22.70 -7.70 -21.30
C GLY A 139 23.36 -8.45 -22.47
N LEU A 140 23.86 -7.69 -23.43
CA LEU A 140 24.62 -8.18 -24.60
C LEU A 140 25.91 -8.92 -24.20
N ASP A 141 26.44 -8.64 -23.02
CA ASP A 141 27.61 -9.28 -22.41
C ASP A 141 27.27 -10.59 -21.67
N GLY A 142 26.00 -11.00 -21.64
CA GLY A 142 25.51 -12.13 -20.85
C GLY A 142 25.39 -11.84 -19.34
N GLY A 143 25.65 -10.59 -18.93
CA GLY A 143 25.42 -10.12 -17.56
C GLY A 143 23.96 -9.74 -17.32
N TRP A 144 23.57 -9.60 -16.06
CA TRP A 144 22.24 -9.09 -15.68
C TRP A 144 22.38 -7.63 -15.26
N HIS A 145 21.64 -6.74 -15.92
CA HIS A 145 21.70 -5.31 -15.66
C HIS A 145 20.30 -4.72 -15.52
N ILE A 146 20.13 -3.78 -14.60
CA ILE A 146 18.85 -3.10 -14.37
C ILE A 146 18.64 -1.95 -15.38
N GLY A 147 19.70 -1.49 -16.05
CA GLY A 147 19.65 -0.32 -16.96
C GLY A 147 19.50 1.03 -16.24
N ILE A 148 19.00 1.05 -15.00
CA ILE A 148 18.65 2.26 -14.26
C ILE A 148 19.54 2.46 -13.02
N THR A 149 20.21 3.62 -12.96
CA THR A 149 20.96 4.06 -11.78
C THR A 149 20.04 4.74 -10.76
N ARG A 150 20.33 4.60 -9.46
CA ARG A 150 19.59 5.32 -8.42
C ARG A 150 19.69 6.83 -8.62
N GLY A 151 18.56 7.52 -8.67
CA GLY A 151 18.46 8.97 -8.90
C GLY A 151 18.13 9.38 -10.33
N SER A 152 18.04 8.42 -11.26
CA SER A 152 17.65 8.69 -12.65
C SER A 152 16.32 9.44 -12.73
N VAL A 153 16.25 10.40 -13.66
CA VAL A 153 15.08 11.22 -13.91
C VAL A 153 14.30 10.62 -15.07
N LEU A 154 13.02 10.32 -14.84
CA LEU A 154 12.12 9.83 -15.88
C LEU A 154 11.48 11.02 -16.61
N GLN A 155 11.48 10.98 -17.94
CA GLN A 155 10.81 12.01 -18.74
C GLN A 155 9.31 11.71 -18.91
N GLY A 156 8.90 10.47 -18.65
CA GLY A 156 7.50 10.04 -18.64
C GLY A 156 6.89 9.81 -20.03
N LEU A 157 7.65 10.08 -21.11
CA LEU A 157 7.24 9.82 -22.48
C LEU A 157 7.43 8.35 -22.85
N GLU A 158 6.63 7.83 -23.78
CA GLU A 158 6.82 6.47 -24.32
C GLU A 158 8.14 6.30 -25.07
N THR A 159 8.75 7.40 -25.52
CA THR A 159 10.06 7.45 -26.16
C THR A 159 11.22 7.45 -25.18
N ASP A 160 10.96 7.42 -23.86
CA ASP A 160 12.00 7.33 -22.85
C ASP A 160 12.75 6.00 -23.02
N ALA A 161 14.08 6.03 -22.96
CA ALA A 161 14.92 4.83 -23.12
C ALA A 161 14.54 3.74 -22.11
N TYR A 162 14.05 4.16 -20.94
CA TYR A 162 13.60 3.28 -19.87
C TYR A 162 12.13 2.84 -19.98
N TYR A 163 11.37 3.35 -20.95
CA TYR A 163 9.95 2.99 -21.15
C TYR A 163 9.77 1.53 -21.54
N VAL A 164 10.61 1.04 -22.45
CA VAL A 164 10.53 -0.36 -22.93
C VAL A 164 10.83 -1.34 -21.80
N GLU A 165 11.79 -1.01 -20.94
CA GLU A 165 12.20 -1.86 -19.82
C GLU A 165 11.12 -2.00 -18.73
N ARG A 166 10.22 -1.02 -18.62
CA ARG A 166 9.16 -0.95 -17.59
C ARG A 166 7.74 -1.21 -18.10
N ASN A 167 7.55 -1.34 -19.42
CA ASN A 167 6.23 -1.53 -20.00
C ASN A 167 5.59 -2.81 -19.46
N GLY A 168 4.42 -2.67 -18.82
CA GLY A 168 3.69 -3.78 -18.20
C GLY A 168 4.13 -4.16 -16.78
N LEU A 169 5.12 -3.48 -16.18
CA LEU A 169 5.63 -3.78 -14.84
C LEU A 169 5.08 -2.85 -13.74
N TYR A 170 3.89 -2.28 -13.95
CA TYR A 170 3.22 -1.47 -12.95
C TYR A 170 2.60 -2.33 -11.84
N ILE A 171 2.90 -1.98 -10.59
CA ILE A 171 2.49 -2.74 -9.40
C ILE A 171 1.39 -2.04 -8.58
N GLY A 172 1.14 -0.76 -8.88
CA GLY A 172 0.07 0.02 -8.27
C GLY A 172 0.29 1.52 -8.37
N GLN A 173 -0.68 2.29 -7.88
CA GLN A 173 -0.66 3.73 -7.77
C GLN A 173 -0.71 4.13 -6.30
N GLY A 174 -0.03 5.22 -5.97
CA GLY A 174 -0.04 5.80 -4.64
C GLY A 174 0.11 7.32 -4.65
N ARG A 175 0.24 7.88 -3.45
CA ARG A 175 0.50 9.29 -3.21
C ARG A 175 1.95 9.48 -2.80
N ALA A 176 2.67 10.38 -3.47
CA ALA A 176 4.02 10.74 -3.09
C ALA A 176 4.01 11.41 -1.71
N MET A 177 4.82 10.92 -0.78
CA MET A 177 4.93 11.46 0.58
C MET A 177 6.10 12.43 0.71
N MET A 178 6.97 12.49 -0.30
CA MET A 178 8.11 13.38 -0.43
C MET A 178 8.21 13.90 -1.87
N SER A 179 8.88 15.03 -2.06
CA SER A 179 9.30 15.46 -3.40
C SER A 179 10.45 14.57 -3.90
N ARG A 180 10.79 14.66 -5.20
CA ARG A 180 11.98 13.99 -5.77
C ARG A 180 13.24 14.25 -4.94
N ALA A 181 13.49 15.51 -4.59
CA ALA A 181 14.65 15.86 -3.79
C ALA A 181 14.62 15.18 -2.41
N GLY A 182 13.45 15.08 -1.79
CA GLY A 182 13.27 14.34 -0.54
C GLY A 182 13.57 12.85 -0.70
N MET A 183 12.99 12.20 -1.71
CA MET A 183 13.15 10.76 -1.96
C MET A 183 14.61 10.32 -2.18
N PHE A 184 15.48 11.17 -2.74
CA PHE A 184 16.88 10.80 -2.98
C PHE A 184 17.87 11.33 -1.95
N ARG A 185 17.46 12.25 -1.07
CA ARG A 185 18.31 12.81 0.00
C ARG A 185 18.01 12.22 1.38
N ALA A 186 16.78 11.81 1.64
CA ALA A 186 16.42 11.14 2.88
C ALA A 186 17.07 9.74 2.94
N LEU A 187 17.31 9.26 4.17
CA LEU A 187 17.82 7.91 4.43
C LEU A 187 16.69 6.91 4.71
N GLU A 188 15.56 7.39 5.20
CA GLU A 188 14.42 6.58 5.64
C GLU A 188 13.09 7.33 5.44
N GLY A 189 11.99 6.65 5.75
CA GLY A 189 10.63 7.17 5.61
C GLY A 189 9.89 6.65 4.39
N ILE A 190 8.58 6.89 4.38
CA ILE A 190 7.68 6.50 3.29
C ILE A 190 7.90 7.47 2.12
N ALA A 191 8.25 6.93 0.97
CA ALA A 191 8.35 7.69 -0.29
C ALA A 191 7.00 7.75 -0.99
N VAL A 192 6.27 6.62 -1.01
CA VAL A 192 4.94 6.51 -1.63
C VAL A 192 4.00 5.77 -0.69
N ASP A 193 2.89 6.42 -0.35
CA ASP A 193 1.75 5.81 0.30
C ASP A 193 0.84 5.17 -0.75
N MET A 194 0.88 3.85 -0.84
CA MET A 194 0.25 3.05 -1.88
C MET A 194 -1.23 2.80 -1.56
N SER A 195 -2.12 3.32 -2.40
CA SER A 195 -3.57 3.26 -2.21
C SER A 195 -4.26 2.27 -3.15
N ASN A 196 -3.80 2.16 -4.41
CA ASN A 196 -4.41 1.31 -5.43
C ASN A 196 -3.39 0.29 -5.92
N ARG A 197 -3.54 -0.98 -5.52
CA ARG A 197 -2.55 -2.04 -5.75
C ARG A 197 -3.10 -3.13 -6.65
N VAL A 198 -2.23 -3.73 -7.46
CA VAL A 198 -2.57 -4.94 -8.23
C VAL A 198 -2.93 -6.09 -7.28
N PHE A 199 -2.19 -6.27 -6.19
CA PHE A 199 -2.57 -7.18 -5.10
C PHE A 199 -2.82 -6.38 -3.83
N LYS A 200 -4.01 -6.54 -3.27
CA LYS A 200 -4.43 -5.93 -2.01
C LYS A 200 -4.20 -6.94 -0.89
N LEU A 201 -3.14 -6.72 -0.14
CA LEU A 201 -2.81 -7.39 1.10
C LEU A 201 -2.64 -6.30 2.18
N PRO A 202 -3.00 -6.56 3.44
CA PRO A 202 -2.78 -5.59 4.51
C PRO A 202 -1.29 -5.36 4.72
N SER A 203 -0.96 -4.14 5.16
CA SER A 203 0.39 -3.85 5.64
C SER A 203 0.53 -4.37 7.06
N PHE A 204 1.68 -4.95 7.37
CA PHE A 204 2.06 -5.35 8.74
C PHE A 204 3.11 -4.39 9.32
N HIS A 205 3.06 -3.12 8.90
CA HIS A 205 3.86 -2.05 9.44
C HIS A 205 2.92 -1.15 10.27
N ASP A 206 3.32 -0.87 11.51
CA ASP A 206 2.59 -0.02 12.46
C ASP A 206 2.57 1.45 12.05
#